data_AF-A0A356W5Z0-F1
#
_entry.id   AF-A0A356W5Z0-F1
#
_cell.length_a   1.000
_cell.length_b   1.000
_cell.length_c   1.000
_cell.angle_alpha   90.00
_cell.angle_beta   90.00
_cell.angle_gamma   90.00
#
_symmetry.space_group_name_H-M   'P 1'
#
loop_
_entity.id
_entity.type
_entity.pdbx_description
1 polymer ?
#
loop_
_entity_poly.entity_id
_entity_poly.type
_entity_poly.pdbx_seq_one_letter_code
_entity_poly.pdbx_strand_id
1 'polypeptide(L)' 'MKTDTRLLIADDWNEYALLDSGHLQKLERFGSQTVIRPDPQAFWEPARP' A
#
# COMPACT_ATOMS: atom_id res chain seq x y z
N MET A 1 27.88 13.21 -14.71
CA MET A 1 26.71 12.33 -14.98
C MET A 1 25.55 12.90 -14.17
N LYS A 2 24.46 13.36 -14.81
CA LYS A 2 23.26 13.79 -14.07
C LYS A 2 22.39 12.55 -13.87
N THR A 3 22.10 12.22 -12.62
CA THR A 3 21.16 11.16 -12.28
C THR A 3 19.77 11.76 -12.30
N ASP A 4 18.89 11.24 -13.15
CA ASP A 4 17.47 11.60 -13.19
C ASP A 4 16.75 10.72 -12.16
N THR A 5 16.17 11.34 -11.13
CA THR A 5 15.41 10.60 -10.10
C THR A 5 13.99 10.38 -10.60
N ARG A 6 13.62 9.11 -10.77
CA ARG A 6 12.26 8.72 -11.17
C ARG A 6 11.60 7.91 -10.07
N LEU A 7 10.35 8.25 -9.76
CA LEU A 7 9.48 7.41 -8.94
C LEU A 7 8.88 6.33 -9.85
N LEU A 8 9.09 5.06 -9.49
CA LEU A 8 8.42 3.93 -10.11
C LEU A 8 7.23 3.55 -9.25
N ILE A 9 6.08 3.36 -9.88
CA ILE A 9 4.83 2.98 -9.21
C ILE A 9 4.45 1.58 -9.72
N ALA A 10 4.07 0.70 -8.80
CA ALA A 10 3.60 -0.64 -9.10
C ALA A 10 2.10 -0.73 -8.81
N ASP A 11 1.28 -0.36 -9.80
CA ASP A 11 -0.17 -0.23 -9.70
C ASP A 11 -0.94 -1.03 -10.78
N ASP A 12 -0.25 -1.86 -11.56
CA ASP A 12 -0.83 -2.64 -12.66
C ASP A 12 -1.21 -4.09 -12.29
N TRP A 13 -1.34 -4.38 -10.99
CA TRP A 13 -1.62 -5.73 -10.50
C TRP A 13 -3.12 -6.02 -10.41
N ASN A 14 -3.58 -7.07 -11.10
CA ASN A 14 -4.98 -7.52 -11.04
C ASN A 14 -5.30 -8.26 -9.73
N GLU A 15 -4.37 -9.04 -9.23
CA GLU A 15 -4.57 -9.91 -8.06
C GLU A 15 -4.19 -9.23 -6.74
N TYR A 16 -3.60 -8.04 -6.77
CA TYR A 16 -3.25 -7.31 -5.56
C TYR A 16 -3.82 -5.90 -5.59
N ALA A 17 -4.25 -5.42 -4.42
CA ALA A 17 -4.48 -4.01 -4.20
C ALA A 17 -4.18 -3.65 -2.75
N LEU A 18 -3.50 -2.51 -2.54
CA LEU A 18 -3.54 -1.81 -1.26
C LEU A 18 -4.90 -1.10 -1.19
N LEU A 19 -5.75 -1.53 -0.26
CA LEU A 19 -7.12 -1.03 -0.13
C LEU A 19 -7.20 0.20 0.79
N ASP A 20 -6.41 0.19 1.87
CA ASP A 20 -6.26 1.31 2.81
C ASP A 20 -4.99 1.14 3.65
N SER A 21 -4.55 2.20 4.34
CA SER A 21 -3.47 2.13 5.32
C SER A 21 -3.56 3.26 6.33
N GLY A 22 -3.00 3.02 7.52
CA GLY A 22 -3.01 3.96 8.62
C GLY A 22 -2.88 3.21 9.95
N HIS A 23 -2.71 3.93 11.05
CA HIS A 23 -2.55 3.35 12.40
C HIS A 23 -1.49 2.25 12.48
N LEU A 24 -0.37 2.42 11.75
CA LEU A 24 0.72 1.45 11.66
C LEU A 24 0.31 0.11 11.01
N GLN A 25 -0.74 0.14 10.19
CA GLN A 25 -1.31 -1.02 9.52
C GLN A 25 -1.63 -0.73 8.05
N LYS A 26 -1.79 -1.81 7.28
CA LYS A 26 -2.30 -1.77 5.91
C LYS A 26 -3.33 -2.87 5.67
N LEU A 27 -4.34 -2.53 4.89
CA LEU A 27 -5.38 -3.42 4.42
C LEU A 27 -5.09 -3.78 2.96
N GLU A 28 -4.84 -5.06 2.69
CA GLU A 28 -4.41 -5.54 1.38
C GLU A 28 -5.35 -6.64 0.88
N ARG A 29 -5.62 -6.65 -0.43
CA ARG A 29 -6.25 -7.77 -1.13
C ARG A 29 -5.18 -8.59 -1.85
N PHE A 30 -5.21 -9.91 -1.68
CA PHE A 30 -4.44 -10.90 -2.42
C PHE A 30 -5.39 -11.93 -3.03
N GLY A 31 -5.77 -11.73 -4.29
CA GLY A 31 -6.79 -12.52 -4.98
C GLY A 31 -8.12 -12.48 -4.23
N SER A 32 -8.52 -13.63 -3.70
CA SER A 32 -9.73 -13.81 -2.89
C SER A 32 -9.55 -13.50 -1.40
N GLN A 33 -8.32 -13.26 -0.94
CA GLN A 33 -8.01 -13.05 0.46
C GLN A 33 -7.85 -11.56 0.74
N THR A 34 -8.36 -11.11 1.90
CA THR A 34 -8.13 -9.74 2.41
C THR A 34 -7.46 -9.85 3.77
N VAL A 35 -6.36 -9.13 3.96
CA VAL A 35 -5.52 -9.23 5.16
C VAL A 35 -5.21 -7.85 5.71
N ILE A 36 -5.09 -7.77 7.03
CA ILE A 36 -4.50 -6.63 7.73
C ILE A 36 -3.10 -7.04 8.18
N ARG A 37 -2.09 -6.23 7.86
CA ARG A 37 -0.71 -6.46 8.27
C ARG A 37 -0.09 -5.21 8.90
N PRO A 38 0.90 -5.36 9.80
CA PRO A 38 1.67 -4.24 10.30
C PRO A 38 2.40 -3.52 9.16
N ASP A 39 2.31 -2.19 9.15
CA ASP A 39 3.14 -1.30 8.36
C ASP A 39 3.62 -0.14 9.24
N PRO A 40 4.80 -0.27 9.88
CA PRO A 40 5.29 0.73 10.84
C PRO A 40 5.51 2.12 10.26
N GLN A 41 5.44 2.31 8.94
CA GLN A 41 5.59 3.61 8.28
C GLN A 41 4.25 4.28 7.96
N ALA A 42 3.12 3.56 8.09
CA ALA A 42 1.78 4.08 7.88
C ALA A 42 1.26 4.86 9.11
N PHE A 43 1.90 5.99 9.42
CA PHE A 43 1.60 6.81 10.60
C PHE A 43 0.28 7.58 10.54
N TRP A 44 -0.34 7.66 9.36
CA TRP A 44 -1.55 8.45 9.12
C TRP A 44 -2.83 7.74 9.60
N GLU A 45 -3.95 8.46 9.56
CA GLU A 45 -5.27 7.90 9.78
C GLU A 45 -5.73 7.14 8.50
N PRO A 46 -6.37 5.98 8.63
CA PRO A 46 -7.02 5.30 7.51
C PRO A 46 -8.02 6.23 6.78
N ALA A 47 -8.14 6.07 5.47
CA ALA A 47 -8.96 6.94 4.63
C ALA A 47 -10.47 6.67 4.77
N ARG A 48 -10.85 5.48 5.27
CA ARG A 48 -12.24 5.08 5.46
C ARG A 48 -12.49 4.67 6.93
N PRO A 49 -13.66 5.01 7.51
CA PRO A 49 -14.02 4.61 8.87
C PRO A 49 -14.18 3.09 9.01
#